data_AF-A0A9X7JRM3-F1
#
_entry.id   AF-A0A9X7JRM3-F1
#
_cell.length_a   1.000
_cell.length_b   1.000
_cell.length_c   1.000
_cell.angle_alpha   90.00
_cell.angle_beta   90.00
_cell.angle_gamma   90.00
#
_symmetry.space_group_name_H-M   'P 1'
#
loop_
_entity.id
_entity.type
_entity.pdbx_description
1 polymer ?
#
loop_
_entity_poly.entity_id
_entity_poly.type
_entity_poly.pdbx_seq_one_letter_code
_entity_poly.pdbx_strand_id
1 'polypeptide(L)'
;MMVAMTDETGPESLGLCVVANVARETSHGDGGLEIRTGLRHFAPGAKVWIAPLRWDGGSPSVPVVGRRRGNSRRYSAMVIPRRFLENFRVRAVYSSALLSALGGGPLWTEERAESYVRYWGTPRLETQVEVEGTDYTRWAPPVTDPPPMELEFESATYHLAHFNANRARYSPLPPPLEPPPPPVGPTGS
;
A
#
# COMPACT_ATOMS: atom_id res chain seq x y z
N MET A 1 -8.54 39.85 -36.79
CA MET A 1 -7.27 39.13 -37.04
C MET A 1 -6.55 39.01 -35.72
N MET A 2 -5.95 37.83 -35.48
CA MET A 2 -5.57 37.21 -34.20
C MET A 2 -4.78 38.05 -33.20
N VAL A 3 -5.06 37.85 -31.90
CA VAL A 3 -4.09 38.06 -30.81
C VAL A 3 -3.54 36.69 -30.44
N ALA A 4 -2.25 36.50 -30.71
CA ALA A 4 -1.50 35.34 -30.25
C ALA A 4 -1.38 35.42 -28.73
N MET A 5 -2.10 34.53 -28.04
CA MET A 5 -1.84 34.25 -26.62
C MET A 5 -0.67 33.26 -26.61
N THR A 6 0.48 33.74 -26.17
CA THR A 6 1.66 32.92 -25.85
C THR A 6 1.30 31.99 -24.71
N ASP A 7 1.16 30.70 -25.01
CA ASP A 7 1.11 29.67 -23.98
C ASP A 7 2.52 29.47 -23.42
N GLU A 8 2.70 29.74 -22.14
CA GLU A 8 3.89 29.48 -21.35
C GLU A 8 4.14 27.96 -21.30
N THR A 9 4.74 27.41 -22.36
CA THR A 9 4.98 25.97 -22.46
C THR A 9 6.13 25.59 -21.54
N GLY A 10 5.79 25.23 -20.30
CA GLY A 10 6.63 24.37 -19.48
C GLY A 10 7.00 23.08 -20.22
N PRO A 11 7.97 22.28 -19.75
CA PRO A 11 8.41 21.08 -20.46
C PRO A 11 7.20 20.18 -20.83
N GLU A 12 7.09 19.81 -22.10
CA GLU A 12 6.00 18.98 -22.62
C GLU A 12 5.91 17.67 -21.83
N SER A 13 4.73 17.37 -21.30
CA SER A 13 4.50 16.13 -20.54
C SER A 13 4.42 14.94 -21.50
N LEU A 14 5.19 13.89 -21.22
CA LEU A 14 5.16 12.63 -21.96
C LEU A 14 3.96 11.74 -21.57
N GLY A 15 3.17 12.13 -20.56
CA GLY A 15 1.96 11.45 -20.13
C GLY A 15 1.80 11.36 -18.61
N LEU A 16 0.73 10.69 -18.15
CA LEU A 16 0.39 10.56 -16.73
C LEU A 16 0.82 9.22 -16.14
N CYS A 17 1.25 9.23 -14.89
CA CYS A 17 1.63 8.02 -14.18
C CYS A 17 1.13 8.05 -12.73
N VAL A 18 0.74 6.88 -12.23
CA VAL A 18 0.49 6.71 -10.81
C VAL A 18 1.83 6.68 -10.08
N VAL A 19 1.96 7.51 -9.06
CA VAL A 19 3.16 7.67 -8.23
C VAL A 19 2.82 7.33 -6.80
N ALA A 20 3.74 6.67 -6.12
CA ALA A 20 3.65 6.38 -4.70
C ALA A 20 5.00 6.68 -4.02
N ASN A 21 5.01 6.60 -2.71
CA ASN A 21 6.20 6.61 -1.88
C ASN A 21 6.41 5.22 -1.28
N VAL A 22 7.65 4.78 -1.16
CA VAL A 22 7.96 3.58 -0.36
C VAL A 22 7.71 3.90 1.11
N ALA A 23 6.91 3.08 1.78
CA ALA A 23 6.63 3.23 3.20
C ALA A 23 7.92 3.30 4.02
N ARG A 24 7.91 4.11 5.08
CA ARG A 24 9.10 4.26 5.94
C ARG A 24 9.46 2.95 6.63
N GLU A 25 8.42 2.21 7.03
CA GLU A 25 8.49 0.92 7.67
C GLU A 25 7.75 -0.09 6.78
N THR A 26 8.34 -1.27 6.64
CA THR A 26 7.79 -2.34 5.79
C THR A 26 7.83 -3.64 6.56
N SER A 27 6.73 -4.38 6.54
CA SER A 27 6.57 -5.65 7.24
C SER A 27 6.98 -6.85 6.37
N HIS A 28 7.99 -7.60 6.80
CA HIS A 28 8.54 -8.78 6.15
C HIS A 28 8.28 -10.05 6.98
N GLY A 29 8.59 -11.21 6.40
CA GLY A 29 8.43 -12.53 7.04
C GLY A 29 6.99 -13.06 7.04
N ASP A 30 6.83 -14.34 7.40
CA ASP A 30 5.52 -14.96 7.61
C ASP A 30 4.79 -14.24 8.74
N GLY A 31 3.61 -13.69 8.43
CA GLY A 31 2.84 -12.90 9.39
C GLY A 31 3.29 -11.44 9.57
N GLY A 32 4.25 -10.92 8.79
CA GLY A 32 4.58 -9.49 8.76
C GLY A 32 5.17 -8.93 10.06
N LEU A 33 5.72 -9.79 10.92
CA LEU A 33 6.28 -9.40 12.22
C LEU A 33 7.68 -8.78 12.11
N GLU A 34 8.38 -8.96 10.99
CA GLU A 34 9.70 -8.34 10.79
C GLU A 34 9.56 -6.94 10.20
N ILE A 35 9.61 -5.91 11.05
CA ILE A 35 9.63 -4.52 10.58
C ILE A 35 11.02 -4.16 10.08
N ARG A 36 11.11 -3.72 8.82
CA ARG A 36 12.34 -3.21 8.20
C ARG A 36 12.14 -1.79 7.69
N THR A 37 13.17 -0.97 7.81
CA THR A 37 13.15 0.40 7.29
C THR A 37 13.34 0.42 5.77
N GLY A 38 12.29 0.83 5.05
CA GLY A 38 12.27 0.85 3.59
C GLY A 38 12.53 -0.51 2.92
N LEU A 39 12.94 -0.49 1.65
CA LEU A 39 13.22 -1.70 0.88
C LEU A 39 14.71 -1.81 0.54
N ARG A 40 15.19 -3.03 0.31
CA ARG A 40 16.61 -3.28 -0.05
C ARG A 40 17.12 -2.37 -1.17
N HIS A 41 16.26 -2.04 -2.12
CA HIS A 41 16.60 -1.29 -3.33
C HIS A 41 16.13 0.17 -3.33
N PHE A 42 15.21 0.55 -2.42
CA PHE A 42 14.62 1.88 -2.36
C PHE A 42 14.69 2.43 -0.94
N ALA A 43 15.15 3.68 -0.81
CA ALA A 43 15.17 4.34 0.49
C ALA A 43 13.75 4.50 1.06
N PRO A 44 13.58 4.54 2.39
CA PRO A 44 12.30 4.90 3.00
C PRO A 44 11.83 6.27 2.47
N GLY A 45 10.56 6.37 2.10
CA GLY A 45 9.97 7.57 1.49
C GLY A 45 10.37 7.79 0.02
N ALA A 46 11.13 6.89 -0.60
CA ALA A 46 11.54 7.05 -2.00
C ALA A 46 10.33 7.11 -2.93
N LYS A 47 10.34 8.08 -3.84
CA LYS A 47 9.32 8.22 -4.89
C LYS A 47 9.48 7.11 -5.93
N VAL A 48 8.39 6.41 -6.21
CA VAL A 48 8.31 5.39 -7.25
C VAL A 48 7.14 5.66 -8.18
N TRP A 49 7.32 5.29 -9.45
CA TRP A 49 6.33 5.40 -10.53
C TRP A 49 5.83 4.00 -10.86
N ILE A 50 4.52 3.83 -10.96
CA ILE A 50 3.90 2.52 -11.18
C ILE A 50 3.68 2.35 -12.69
N ALA A 51 4.23 1.29 -13.27
CA ALA A 51 4.05 1.01 -14.68
C ALA A 51 2.59 0.61 -14.95
N PRO A 52 2.02 0.98 -16.12
CA PRO A 52 0.70 0.54 -16.53
C PRO A 52 0.57 -0.98 -16.42
N LEU A 53 -0.43 -1.43 -15.68
CA LEU A 53 -0.67 -2.85 -15.46
C LEU A 53 -1.19 -3.50 -16.74
N ARG A 54 -0.58 -4.61 -17.15
CA ARG A 54 -1.02 -5.41 -18.30
C ARG A 54 -2.22 -6.31 -17.96
N TRP A 55 -2.50 -6.52 -16.68
CA TRP A 55 -3.63 -7.28 -16.14
C TRP A 55 -4.46 -6.40 -15.19
N ASP A 56 -5.65 -6.85 -14.80
CA ASP A 56 -6.51 -6.17 -13.85
C ASP A 56 -5.76 -5.89 -12.53
N GLY A 57 -5.74 -4.65 -12.07
CA GLY A 57 -4.90 -4.24 -10.94
C GLY A 57 -5.37 -4.68 -9.57
N GLY A 58 -6.02 -5.85 -9.50
CA GLY A 58 -6.31 -6.61 -8.30
C GLY A 58 -5.07 -7.31 -7.71
N SER A 59 -3.98 -7.47 -8.48
CA SER A 59 -2.77 -8.11 -7.97
C SER A 59 -2.24 -7.40 -6.71
N PRO A 60 -1.83 -8.12 -5.65
CA PRO A 60 -1.28 -7.52 -4.43
C PRO A 60 0.07 -6.85 -4.66
N SER A 61 0.71 -7.09 -5.80
CA SER A 61 2.00 -6.49 -6.18
C SER A 61 1.90 -5.72 -7.49
N VAL A 62 2.65 -4.63 -7.57
CA VAL A 62 2.65 -3.73 -8.74
C VAL A 62 4.07 -3.53 -9.26
N PRO A 63 4.26 -3.45 -10.59
CA PRO A 63 5.53 -3.09 -11.19
C PRO A 63 5.78 -1.61 -10.96
N VAL A 64 6.88 -1.28 -10.29
CA VAL A 64 7.29 0.09 -10.02
C VAL A 64 8.68 0.36 -10.56
N VAL A 65 8.92 1.61 -10.88
CA VAL A 65 10.22 2.15 -11.28
C VAL A 65 10.57 3.23 -10.29
N GLY A 66 11.78 3.20 -9.75
CA GLY A 66 12.25 4.23 -8.82
C GLY A 66 13.74 4.47 -8.94
N ARG A 67 14.23 5.48 -8.24
CA ARG A 67 15.67 5.72 -8.10
C ARG A 67 16.26 4.77 -7.06
N ARG A 68 17.33 4.07 -7.41
CA ARG A 68 17.96 3.09 -6.52
C ARG A 68 18.62 3.76 -5.32
N ARG A 69 18.49 3.14 -4.13
CA ARG A 69 19.23 3.53 -2.93
C ARG A 69 20.74 3.49 -3.20
N GLY A 70 21.45 4.59 -2.90
CA GLY A 70 22.89 4.74 -3.12
C GLY A 70 23.31 5.05 -4.56
N ASN A 71 22.40 5.06 -5.54
CA ASN A 71 22.67 5.55 -6.90
C ASN A 71 21.41 6.18 -7.50
N SER A 72 21.24 7.49 -7.25
CA SER A 72 20.06 8.26 -7.68
C SER A 72 19.98 8.52 -9.19
N ARG A 73 21.06 8.23 -9.94
CA ARG A 73 21.13 8.47 -11.39
C ARG A 73 20.50 7.35 -12.22
N ARG A 74 20.34 6.15 -11.66
CA ARG A 74 19.75 5.01 -12.38
C ARG A 74 18.36 4.69 -11.86
N TYR A 75 17.44 4.51 -12.80
CA TYR A 75 16.14 3.93 -12.54
C TYR A 75 16.28 2.41 -12.39
N SER A 76 15.47 1.82 -11.52
CA SER A 76 15.37 0.38 -11.36
C SER A 76 13.90 -0.01 -11.34
N ALA A 77 13.53 -0.95 -12.20
CA ALA A 77 12.20 -1.54 -12.25
C ALA A 77 12.15 -2.76 -11.32
N MET A 78 11.11 -2.84 -10.49
CA MET A 78 10.88 -3.93 -9.55
C MET A 78 9.39 -4.17 -9.36
N VAL A 79 9.00 -5.40 -9.05
CA VAL A 79 7.64 -5.70 -8.59
C VAL A 79 7.63 -5.59 -7.07
N ILE A 80 6.80 -4.69 -6.53
CA ILE A 80 6.72 -4.41 -5.09
C ILE A 80 5.29 -4.66 -4.60
N PRO A 81 5.09 -5.33 -3.44
CA PRO A 81 3.80 -5.41 -2.79
C PRO A 81 3.20 -4.02 -2.52
N ARG A 82 1.93 -3.83 -2.86
CA ARG A 82 1.22 -2.54 -2.70
C ARG A 82 1.27 -2.00 -1.27
N ARG A 83 1.27 -2.89 -0.27
CA ARG A 83 1.37 -2.54 1.16
C ARG A 83 2.66 -1.82 1.58
N PHE A 84 3.72 -1.93 0.77
CA PHE A 84 4.97 -1.21 1.01
C PHE A 84 5.00 0.16 0.33
N LEU A 85 3.86 0.56 -0.25
CA LEU A 85 3.69 1.82 -0.95
C LEU A 85 2.58 2.61 -0.26
N GLU A 86 2.80 3.91 -0.14
CA GLU A 86 1.90 4.87 0.49
C GLU A 86 1.80 6.13 -0.38
N ASN A 87 0.86 7.02 -0.05
CA ASN A 87 0.74 8.34 -0.68
C ASN A 87 0.56 8.28 -2.21
N PHE A 88 -0.31 7.36 -2.68
CA PHE A 88 -0.65 7.22 -4.09
C PHE A 88 -1.25 8.51 -4.65
N ARG A 89 -0.78 8.92 -5.83
CA ARG A 89 -1.22 10.14 -6.52
C ARG A 89 -0.90 10.08 -8.02
N VAL A 90 -1.60 10.87 -8.82
CA VAL A 90 -1.29 11.03 -10.24
C VAL A 90 -0.23 12.11 -10.43
N ARG A 91 0.76 11.86 -11.30
CA ARG A 91 1.77 12.85 -11.71
C ARG A 91 2.12 12.72 -13.19
N ALA A 92 2.38 13.86 -13.82
CA ALA A 92 2.97 13.93 -15.15
C ALA A 92 4.41 13.40 -15.18
N VAL A 93 4.78 12.77 -16.29
CA VAL A 93 6.12 12.24 -16.59
C VAL A 93 6.77 13.14 -17.63
N TYR A 94 7.95 13.67 -17.32
CA TYR A 94 8.70 14.56 -18.23
C TYR A 94 10.03 13.95 -18.72
N SER A 95 10.44 12.80 -18.17
CA SER A 95 11.74 12.20 -18.45
C SER A 95 11.61 11.01 -19.39
N SER A 96 12.26 11.09 -20.55
CA SER A 96 12.35 9.97 -21.50
C SER A 96 13.03 8.74 -20.88
N ALA A 97 14.06 8.93 -20.06
CA ALA A 97 14.73 7.84 -19.35
C ALA A 97 13.78 7.09 -18.38
N LEU A 98 12.86 7.82 -17.73
CA LEU A 98 11.82 7.23 -16.90
C LEU A 98 10.79 6.47 -17.76
N LEU A 99 10.35 7.06 -18.87
CA LEU A 99 9.43 6.39 -19.81
C LEU A 99 10.02 5.07 -20.34
N SER A 100 11.29 5.07 -20.74
CA SER A 100 12.00 3.85 -21.15
C SER A 100 12.07 2.83 -20.02
N ALA A 101 12.34 3.26 -18.78
CA ALA A 101 12.37 2.37 -17.62
C ALA A 101 10.97 1.81 -17.25
N LEU A 102 9.89 2.53 -17.58
CA LEU A 102 8.50 2.06 -17.44
C LEU A 102 8.10 1.07 -18.56
N GLY A 103 9.00 0.79 -19.50
CA GLY A 103 8.79 -0.17 -20.59
C GLY A 103 8.49 0.48 -21.96
N GLY A 104 8.55 1.81 -22.06
CA GLY A 104 8.44 2.54 -23.34
C GLY A 104 7.05 2.50 -24.01
N GLY A 105 6.06 1.90 -23.37
CA GLY A 105 4.68 1.82 -23.85
C GLY A 105 3.83 3.05 -23.47
N PRO A 106 2.55 3.07 -23.88
CA PRO A 106 1.64 4.13 -23.47
C PRO A 106 1.50 4.16 -21.95
N LEU A 107 1.54 5.38 -21.40
CA LEU A 107 1.35 5.63 -19.97
C LEU A 107 -0.13 5.56 -19.59
N TRP A 108 -0.45 5.90 -18.33
CA TRP A 108 -1.82 5.82 -17.83
C TRP A 108 -2.72 6.87 -18.47
N THR A 109 -3.97 6.52 -18.76
CA THR A 109 -5.02 7.53 -18.93
C THR A 109 -5.35 8.16 -17.59
N GLU A 110 -5.83 9.40 -17.59
CA GLU A 110 -6.21 10.12 -16.38
C GLU A 110 -7.24 9.34 -15.56
N GLU A 111 -8.36 8.96 -16.20
CA GLU A 111 -9.44 8.18 -15.58
C GLU A 111 -8.94 6.89 -14.92
N ARG A 112 -8.07 6.12 -15.60
CA ARG A 112 -7.50 4.91 -15.01
C ARG A 112 -6.57 5.24 -13.85
N ALA A 113 -5.68 6.21 -14.02
CA ALA A 113 -4.74 6.59 -12.97
C ALA A 113 -5.48 7.00 -11.69
N GLU A 114 -6.52 7.83 -11.81
CA GLU A 114 -7.35 8.27 -10.70
C GLU A 114 -8.14 7.14 -10.06
N SER A 115 -8.72 6.25 -10.86
CA SER A 115 -9.42 5.06 -10.37
C SER A 115 -8.51 4.19 -9.51
N TYR A 116 -7.27 3.95 -9.96
CA TYR A 116 -6.30 3.20 -9.17
C TYR A 116 -5.77 3.94 -7.96
N VAL A 117 -5.56 5.26 -8.04
CA VAL A 117 -5.21 6.06 -6.85
C VAL A 117 -6.30 5.96 -5.79
N ARG A 118 -7.57 6.02 -6.18
CA ARG A 118 -8.71 5.84 -5.27
C ARG A 118 -8.74 4.43 -4.68
N TYR A 119 -8.59 3.43 -5.53
CA TYR A 119 -8.62 2.02 -5.13
C TYR A 119 -7.46 1.64 -4.21
N TRP A 120 -6.23 2.09 -4.51
CA TRP A 120 -5.02 1.80 -3.72
C TRP A 120 -4.81 2.74 -2.54
N GLY A 121 -5.35 3.96 -2.60
CA GLY A 121 -5.31 4.93 -1.50
C GLY A 121 -6.21 4.57 -0.33
N THR A 122 -7.08 3.55 -0.48
CA THR A 122 -7.83 2.98 0.63
C THR A 122 -6.98 1.87 1.26
N PRO A 123 -6.34 2.10 2.42
CA PRO A 123 -5.54 1.07 3.07
C PRO A 123 -6.47 -0.08 3.47
N ARG A 124 -6.19 -1.25 2.90
CA ARG A 124 -7.01 -2.44 3.01
C ARG A 124 -6.15 -3.59 3.51
N LEU A 125 -6.39 -4.02 4.74
CA LEU A 125 -5.81 -5.23 5.29
C LEU A 125 -6.57 -6.43 4.72
N GLU A 126 -5.85 -7.48 4.32
CA GLU A 126 -6.52 -8.74 3.99
C GLU A 126 -7.21 -9.27 5.25
N THR A 127 -8.38 -9.86 5.11
CA THR A 127 -9.16 -10.29 6.27
C THR A 127 -9.28 -11.80 6.29
N GLN A 128 -8.97 -12.40 7.43
CA GLN A 128 -9.23 -13.82 7.69
C GLN A 128 -10.12 -13.96 8.92
N VAL A 129 -11.18 -14.75 8.78
CA VAL A 129 -12.07 -15.13 9.89
C VAL A 129 -11.81 -16.58 10.26
N GLU A 130 -11.66 -16.86 11.56
CA GLU A 130 -11.60 -18.24 12.07
C GLU A 130 -12.98 -18.89 11.93
N VAL A 131 -13.02 -20.12 11.41
CA VAL A 131 -14.29 -20.85 11.30
C VAL A 131 -14.54 -21.61 12.59
N GLU A 132 -15.65 -21.30 13.27
CA GLU A 132 -16.02 -21.88 14.56
C GLU A 132 -15.97 -23.42 14.54
N GLY A 133 -15.29 -24.00 15.53
CA GLY A 133 -15.12 -25.45 15.65
C GLY A 133 -14.09 -26.08 14.70
N THR A 134 -13.27 -25.28 14.02
CA THR A 134 -12.20 -25.77 13.12
C THR A 134 -10.90 -24.99 13.28
N ASP A 135 -9.77 -25.61 12.87
CA ASP A 135 -8.45 -24.95 12.84
C ASP A 135 -8.20 -24.15 11.53
N TYR A 136 -9.22 -23.96 10.69
CA TYR A 136 -9.08 -23.30 9.38
C TYR A 136 -9.62 -21.87 9.40
N THR A 137 -8.96 -21.00 8.64
CA THR A 137 -9.39 -19.60 8.43
C THR A 137 -9.98 -19.43 7.03
N ARG A 138 -11.05 -18.65 6.91
CA ARG A 138 -11.65 -18.24 5.62
C ARG A 138 -11.28 -16.80 5.29
N TRP A 139 -11.16 -16.49 4.00
CA TRP A 139 -11.02 -15.13 3.51
C TRP A 139 -12.34 -14.36 3.62
N ALA A 140 -12.26 -13.15 4.17
CA ALA A 140 -13.37 -12.19 4.23
C ALA A 140 -12.99 -10.90 3.46
N PRO A 141 -13.96 -10.01 3.18
CA PRO A 141 -13.69 -8.73 2.55
C PRO A 141 -12.61 -7.95 3.30
N PRO A 142 -11.67 -7.29 2.59
CA PRO A 142 -10.59 -6.55 3.23
C PRO A 142 -11.13 -5.40 4.10
N VAL A 143 -10.56 -5.23 5.29
CA VAL A 143 -10.91 -4.18 6.26
C VAL A 143 -9.97 -2.99 6.17
N THR A 144 -10.33 -1.87 6.78
CA THR A 144 -9.48 -0.67 6.84
C THR A 144 -8.20 -0.89 7.63
N ASP A 145 -7.23 0.00 7.49
CA ASP A 145 -6.12 0.18 8.44
C ASP A 145 -6.30 1.54 9.14
N PRO A 146 -6.51 1.58 10.48
CA PRO A 146 -6.53 0.45 11.39
C PRO A 146 -7.77 -0.45 11.19
N PRO A 147 -7.66 -1.76 11.50
CA PRO A 147 -8.78 -2.68 11.38
C PRO A 147 -9.85 -2.39 12.42
N PRO A 148 -11.14 -2.51 12.06
CA PRO A 148 -12.22 -2.38 13.03
C PRO A 148 -12.13 -3.50 14.07
N MET A 149 -12.48 -3.21 15.32
CA MET A 149 -12.48 -4.21 16.39
C MET A 149 -13.53 -5.30 16.17
N GLU A 150 -14.59 -4.99 15.43
CA GLU A 150 -15.68 -5.90 15.13
C GLU A 150 -15.91 -5.94 13.61
N LEU A 151 -16.14 -7.13 13.09
CA LEU A 151 -16.43 -7.39 11.69
C LEU A 151 -17.72 -8.19 11.59
N GLU A 152 -18.74 -7.62 10.94
CA GLU A 152 -19.93 -8.36 10.53
C GLU A 152 -19.66 -9.06 9.20
N PHE A 153 -19.72 -10.39 9.20
CA PHE A 153 -19.52 -11.20 8.00
C PHE A 153 -20.41 -12.46 8.04
N GLU A 154 -21.15 -12.71 6.95
CA GLU A 154 -22.08 -13.85 6.83
C GLU A 154 -23.06 -13.98 8.03
N SER A 155 -23.60 -12.84 8.51
CA SER A 155 -24.53 -12.77 9.66
C SER A 155 -23.93 -13.19 11.01
N ALA A 156 -22.60 -13.28 11.11
CA ALA A 156 -21.88 -13.47 12.36
C ALA A 156 -20.99 -12.25 12.67
N THR A 157 -20.85 -11.95 13.97
CA THR A 157 -19.92 -10.94 14.47
C THR A 157 -18.62 -11.62 14.82
N TYR A 158 -17.52 -11.13 14.27
CA TYR A 158 -16.18 -11.55 14.65
C TYR A 158 -15.42 -10.40 15.30
N HIS A 159 -14.59 -10.73 16.26
CA HIS A 159 -13.76 -9.79 17.00
C HIS A 159 -12.31 -9.86 16.55
N LEU A 160 -11.66 -8.71 16.46
CA LEU A 160 -10.26 -8.58 16.08
C LEU A 160 -9.38 -9.33 17.08
N ALA A 161 -8.86 -10.48 16.67
CA ALA A 161 -8.00 -11.31 17.51
C ALA A 161 -6.53 -10.88 17.38
N HIS A 162 -6.10 -10.61 16.15
CA HIS A 162 -4.73 -10.19 15.86
C HIS A 162 -4.70 -9.43 14.54
N PHE A 163 -3.94 -8.35 14.45
CA PHE A 163 -3.63 -7.74 13.18
C PHE A 163 -2.16 -7.37 13.05
N ASN A 164 -1.71 -7.32 11.81
CA ASN A 164 -0.40 -6.79 11.42
C ASN A 164 -0.60 -5.90 10.18
N ALA A 165 0.49 -5.35 9.65
CA ALA A 165 0.45 -4.45 8.49
C ALA A 165 -0.11 -5.07 7.18
N ASN A 166 -0.36 -6.38 7.16
CA ASN A 166 -0.80 -7.11 5.97
C ASN A 166 -2.19 -7.73 6.14
N ARG A 167 -2.57 -8.10 7.36
CA ARG A 167 -3.73 -8.93 7.62
C ARG A 167 -4.35 -8.63 8.98
N ALA A 168 -5.67 -8.56 8.99
CA ALA A 168 -6.48 -8.61 10.20
C ALA A 168 -7.10 -10.01 10.32
N ARG A 169 -6.88 -10.64 11.47
CA ARG A 169 -7.49 -11.91 11.86
C ARG A 169 -8.59 -11.66 12.87
N TYR A 170 -9.72 -12.28 12.60
CA TYR A 170 -10.92 -12.14 13.37
C TYR A 170 -11.35 -13.51 13.90
N SER A 171 -11.72 -13.55 15.17
CA SER A 171 -12.20 -14.74 15.86
C SER A 171 -13.68 -14.55 16.23
N PRO A 172 -14.52 -15.60 16.22
CA PRO A 172 -15.87 -15.51 16.77
C PRO A 172 -15.87 -15.26 18.29
N LEU A 173 -14.74 -15.51 18.97
CA LEU A 173 -14.57 -15.25 20.40
C LEU A 173 -14.12 -13.80 20.66
N PRO A 174 -14.68 -13.12 21.68
CA PRO A 174 -14.19 -11.81 22.08
C PRO A 174 -12.74 -11.89 22.59
N PRO A 175 -11.93 -10.84 22.41
CA PRO A 175 -10.58 -10.81 22.94
C PRO A 175 -10.62 -11.00 24.47
N PRO A 176 -9.67 -11.74 25.06
CA PRO A 176 -9.61 -11.91 26.49
C PRO A 176 -9.46 -10.54 27.16
N LEU A 177 -10.34 -10.25 28.12
CA LEU A 177 -10.22 -9.05 28.97
C LEU A 177 -8.83 -9.05 29.62
N GLU A 178 -8.05 -7.98 29.41
CA GLU A 178 -6.80 -7.82 30.15
C GLU A 178 -7.12 -7.91 31.65
N PRO A 179 -6.40 -8.76 32.41
CA PRO A 179 -6.58 -8.80 33.84
C PRO A 179 -6.25 -7.41 34.40
N PRO A 180 -7.01 -6.94 35.41
CA PRO A 180 -6.76 -5.63 36.00
C PRO A 180 -5.30 -5.55 36.47
N PRO A 181 -4.66 -4.37 36.33
CA PRO A 181 -3.28 -4.21 36.78
C PRO A 181 -3.15 -4.65 38.24
N PRO A 182 -2.03 -5.27 38.62
CA PRO A 182 -1.82 -5.69 40.00
C PRO A 182 -1.97 -4.48 40.94
N PRO A 183 -2.58 -4.65 42.13
CA PRO A 183 -2.74 -3.54 43.06
C PRO A 183 -1.37 -2.92 43.35
N VAL A 184 -1.26 -1.61 43.18
CA VAL A 184 -0.07 -0.85 43.54
C VAL A 184 0.11 -1.01 45.05
N GLY A 185 1.08 -1.85 45.45
CA GLY A 185 1.42 -2.07 46.84
C GLY A 185 1.85 -0.74 47.49
N PRO A 186 1.62 -0.56 48.80
CA PRO A 186 1.93 0.70 49.48
C PRO A 186 3.42 1.00 49.31
N THR A 187 3.74 2.15 48.73
CA THR A 187 5.09 2.73 48.77
C THR A 187 5.49 2.90 50.22
N GLY A 188 6.41 2.05 50.68
CA GLY A 188 6.99 2.12 52.01
C GLY A 188 7.50 3.53 52.30
N SER A 189 7.06 4.06 53.44
CA SER A 189 7.54 5.31 54.04
C SER A 189 8.93 5.15 54.63
#